data_AF-A0A531MHF5-F1
#
_entry.id   AF-A0A531MHF5-F1
#
_cell.length_a   1.000
_cell.length_b   1.000
_cell.length_c   1.000
_cell.angle_alpha   90.00
_cell.angle_beta   90.00
_cell.angle_gamma   90.00
#
_symmetry.space_group_name_H-M   'P 1'
#
loop_
_entity.id
_entity.type
_entity.pdbx_description
1 polymer ?
#
loop_
_entity_poly.entity_id
_entity_poly.type
_entity_poly.pdbx_seq_one_letter_code
_entity_poly.pdbx_strand_id
1 'polypeptide(L)' 'ATAAAKTSSVVEAMREDGVLISSCGPRGNVLKIRPPLPFARDNAEQLAETLDRALSKW' A
#
# COMPACT_ATOMS: atom_id res chain seq x y z
N ALA A 1 7.01 -6.11 -15.76
CA ALA A 1 5.68 -5.53 -15.45
C ALA A 1 5.77 -4.01 -15.50
N THR A 2 4.70 -3.31 -15.93
CA THR A 2 4.65 -1.83 -15.90
C THR A 2 4.62 -1.31 -14.47
N ALA A 3 5.00 -0.05 -14.25
CA ALA A 3 4.91 0.56 -12.92
C ALA A 3 3.47 0.51 -12.37
N ALA A 4 2.46 0.78 -13.21
CA ALA A 4 1.06 0.69 -12.82
C ALA A 4 0.65 -0.73 -12.39
N ALA A 5 1.09 -1.77 -13.12
CA ALA A 5 0.81 -3.15 -12.74
C ALA A 5 1.46 -3.51 -11.39
N LYS A 6 2.72 -3.09 -11.16
CA LYS A 6 3.39 -3.28 -9.87
C LYS A 6 2.65 -2.56 -8.73
N THR A 7 2.20 -1.33 -8.96
CA THR A 7 1.40 -0.58 -7.99
C THR A 7 0.09 -1.31 -7.65
N SER A 8 -0.65 -1.82 -8.64
CA SER A 8 -1.86 -2.60 -8.40
C SER A 8 -1.58 -3.89 -7.62
N SER A 9 -0.50 -4.60 -7.93
CA SER A 9 -0.09 -5.81 -7.19
C SER A 9 0.22 -5.51 -5.72
N VAL A 10 0.88 -4.38 -5.43
CA VAL A 10 1.15 -3.95 -4.05
C VAL A 10 -0.14 -3.61 -3.32
N VAL A 11 -1.05 -2.87 -3.96
CA VAL A 11 -2.36 -2.53 -3.37
C VAL A 11 -3.14 -3.79 -3.01
N GLU A 12 -3.15 -4.79 -3.88
CA GLU A 12 -3.86 -6.05 -3.63
C GLU A 12 -3.19 -6.88 -2.53
N ALA A 13 -1.86 -6.97 -2.53
CA ALA A 13 -1.13 -7.68 -1.47
C ALA A 13 -1.35 -7.04 -0.09
N MET A 14 -1.38 -5.72 -0.01
CA MET A 14 -1.69 -5.03 1.25
C MET A 14 -3.15 -5.27 1.68
N ARG A 15 -4.09 -5.35 0.72
CA ARG A 15 -5.50 -5.68 0.98
C ARG A 15 -5.66 -7.08 1.57
N GLU A 16 -4.93 -8.07 1.03
CA GLU A 16 -4.91 -9.44 1.55
C GLU A 16 -4.39 -9.51 3.00
N ASP A 17 -3.40 -8.68 3.33
CA ASP A 17 -2.82 -8.54 4.67
C ASP A 17 -3.65 -7.61 5.59
N GLY A 18 -4.84 -7.18 5.17
CA GLY A 18 -5.77 -6.39 5.98
C GLY A 18 -5.49 -4.88 6.04
N VAL A 19 -4.59 -4.36 5.20
CA VAL A 19 -4.26 -2.93 5.12
C VAL A 19 -4.82 -2.32 3.83
N LEU A 20 -5.83 -1.46 3.98
CA LEU A 20 -6.51 -0.86 2.84
C LEU A 20 -5.83 0.44 2.39
N ILE A 21 -5.27 0.41 1.18
CA ILE A 21 -4.75 1.59 0.48
C ILE A 21 -5.27 1.62 -0.96
N SER A 22 -4.90 2.64 -1.73
CA SER A 22 -5.31 2.76 -3.14
C SER A 22 -4.18 3.32 -4.00
N SER A 23 -4.31 3.22 -5.32
CA SER A 23 -3.42 3.90 -6.27
C SER A 23 -3.98 5.26 -6.69
N CYS A 24 -3.13 6.15 -7.21
CA CYS A 24 -3.52 7.43 -7.77
C CYS A 24 -2.54 7.94 -8.86
N GLY A 25 -2.82 9.15 -9.36
CA GLY A 25 -2.01 9.86 -10.35
C GLY A 25 -2.35 9.50 -11.81
N PRO A 26 -1.89 10.31 -12.78
CA PRO A 26 -2.25 10.14 -14.20
C PRO A 26 -1.81 8.81 -14.81
N ARG A 27 -0.78 8.19 -14.22
CA ARG A 27 -0.18 6.93 -14.69
C ARG A 27 -0.54 5.74 -13.79
N GLY A 28 -1.36 5.93 -12.76
CA GLY A 28 -1.79 4.88 -11.82
C GLY A 28 -0.65 4.20 -11.07
N ASN A 29 0.51 4.84 -10.95
CA ASN A 29 1.74 4.25 -10.42
C ASN A 29 2.16 4.84 -9.05
N VAL A 30 1.25 5.55 -8.38
CA VAL A 30 1.50 6.19 -7.09
C VAL A 30 0.61 5.53 -6.04
N LEU A 31 1.19 5.12 -4.90
CA LEU A 31 0.44 4.63 -3.76
C LEU A 31 -0.12 5.80 -2.95
N LYS A 32 -1.39 5.72 -2.57
CA LYS A 32 -2.12 6.74 -1.82
C LYS A 32 -2.55 6.16 -0.48
N ILE A 33 -2.04 6.77 0.60
CA ILE A 33 -2.30 6.38 1.98
C ILE A 33 -3.03 7.54 2.64
N ARG A 34 -4.24 7.29 3.18
CA ARG A 34 -5.09 8.30 3.84
C ARG A 34 -5.63 7.72 5.14
N PRO A 35 -4.81 7.66 6.21
CA PRO A 35 -5.26 7.13 7.47
C PRO A 35 -6.33 8.04 8.10
N PRO A 36 -7.21 7.50 8.97
CA PRO A 36 -8.14 8.31 9.75
C PRO A 36 -7.40 9.19 10.76
N LEU A 37 -8.06 10.22 11.32
CA LEU A 37 -7.45 11.10 12.33
C LEU A 37 -6.93 10.35 13.58
N PRO A 38 -7.65 9.39 14.17
CA PRO A 38 -7.10 8.55 15.23
C PRO A 38 -6.22 7.45 14.62
N PHE A 39 -5.03 7.81 14.15
CA PHE A 39 -4.01 6.88 13.67
C PHE A 39 -2.80 6.89 14.60
N ALA A 40 -2.57 5.77 15.29
CA ALA A 40 -1.53 5.65 16.29
C ALA A 40 -0.23 5.07 15.70
N ARG A 41 0.84 5.09 16.50
CA ARG A 41 2.13 4.50 16.14
C ARG A 41 2.01 3.03 15.76
N ASP A 42 1.26 2.24 16.53
CA ASP A 42 1.08 0.81 16.27
C ASP A 42 0.43 0.56 14.89
N ASN A 43 -0.49 1.44 14.45
CA ASN A 43 -1.06 1.36 13.10
C ASN A 43 -0.02 1.71 12.02
N ALA A 44 0.87 2.66 12.31
CA ALA A 44 1.96 3.02 11.41
C ALA A 44 2.97 1.88 11.25
N GLU A 45 3.26 1.16 12.33
CA GLU A 45 4.12 -0.02 12.35
C GLU A 45 3.48 -1.15 11.53
N GLN A 46 2.19 -1.47 11.77
CA GLN A 46 1.45 -2.43 10.95
C GLN A 46 1.45 -2.06 9.45
N LEU A 47 1.24 -0.79 9.13
CA LEU A 47 1.27 -0.28 7.76
C LEU A 47 2.65 -0.48 7.11
N ALA A 48 3.72 -0.09 7.82
CA ALA A 48 5.08 -0.15 7.32
C ALA A 48 5.54 -1.60 7.09
N GLU A 49 5.29 -2.50 8.06
CA GLU A 49 5.63 -3.91 7.93
C GLU A 49 4.90 -4.59 6.78
N THR A 50 3.60 -4.30 6.64
CA THR A 50 2.79 -4.86 5.55
C THR A 50 3.24 -4.33 4.19
N LEU A 51 3.57 -3.05 4.11
CA LEU A 51 4.10 -2.43 2.90
C LEU A 51 5.46 -3.04 2.53
N ASP A 52 6.36 -3.23 3.48
CA ASP A 52 7.69 -3.82 3.24
C ASP A 52 7.58 -5.25 2.68
N ARG A 53 6.70 -6.08 3.27
CA ARG A 53 6.40 -7.43 2.74
C ARG A 53 5.81 -7.39 1.34
N ALA A 54 4.91 -6.45 1.05
CA ALA A 54 4.30 -6.31 -0.26
C ALA A 54 5.31 -5.86 -1.33
N LEU A 55 6.24 -4.97 -0.96
CA LEU A 55 7.31 -4.48 -1.83
C LEU A 55 8.43 -5.50 -2.06
N SER A 56 8.64 -6.44 -1.13
CA SER A 56 9.65 -7.49 -1.26
C SER A 56 9.31 -8.55 -2.33
N LYS A 57 8.06 -8.59 -2.82
CA LYS A 57 7.55 -9.57 -3.81
C LYS A 57 7.72 -9.12 -5.28
N TRP A 58 8.71 -8.27 -5.58
CA TRP A 58 8.82 -7.48 -6.82
C TRP A 58 9.44 -8.13 -8.06
#